data_AF-A0A926CX86-F1
#
_entry.id   AF-A0A926CX86-F1
#
_cell.length_a   1.000
_cell.length_b   1.000
_cell.length_c   1.000
_cell.angle_alpha   90.00
_cell.angle_beta   90.00
_cell.angle_gamma   90.00
#
_symmetry.space_group_name_H-M   'P 1'
#
loop_
_entity.id
_entity.type
_entity.pdbx_description
1 polymer ?
#
loop_
_entity_poly.entity_id
_entity_poly.type
_entity_poly.pdbx_seq_one_letter_code
_entity_poly.pdbx_strand_id
1 'polypeptide(L)'
;MSPTLSFICTLAVATVGGLLARKFKLPAGAILGSMVAVIIFNLTTGYGVVPTEFRPVLQTLSGALVGYRITKSDVIGMKTLLLPALILVAGMIALNIVIGIIVHYIGGIDFATALFASCPGGVTDIALIADELGADTAKVGFMQAVRLLSLLAVYPVLFSIIGKKGLNLPYRQLKAKKAGKAAQQEQEVFKEEEPAAPAPEEPAKTRYAGYILTFSIAIAGALLGLWSGISAGALIGAMFATAAFNTFTGRLRFPNPARVIVQICAGAFVGARMGPDMVATLGQLLLPTLVMVVGMILCSLAIGLIMYRFCGMNFISSIMSCAPGGLTEMIVFAEDLECDLPRVAMLHTIRVVMVFTLMPTLLGSLAAMLT
;
A
#
# COMPACT_ATOMS: atom_id res chain seq x y z
N MET A 1 -28.53 18.42 -5.29
CA MET A 1 -27.38 18.74 -6.16
C MET A 1 -27.32 17.72 -7.28
N SER A 2 -26.96 18.07 -8.52
CA SER A 2 -26.87 17.07 -9.60
C SER A 2 -25.72 16.08 -9.33
N PRO A 3 -25.81 14.80 -9.78
CA PRO A 3 -24.76 13.81 -9.51
C PRO A 3 -23.38 14.24 -9.98
N THR A 4 -23.31 14.90 -11.13
CA THR A 4 -22.06 15.45 -11.69
C THR A 4 -21.47 16.53 -10.79
N LEU A 5 -22.30 17.44 -10.27
CA LEU A 5 -21.86 18.49 -9.37
C LEU A 5 -21.42 17.91 -8.02
N SER A 6 -22.14 16.92 -7.48
CA SER A 6 -21.75 16.15 -6.29
C SER A 6 -20.38 15.49 -6.46
N PHE A 7 -20.14 14.87 -7.61
CA PHE A 7 -18.84 14.26 -7.91
C PHE A 7 -17.70 15.29 -7.98
N ILE A 8 -17.91 16.41 -8.67
CA ILE A 8 -16.92 17.50 -8.76
C ILE A 8 -16.62 18.07 -7.36
N CYS A 9 -17.66 18.33 -6.56
CA CYS A 9 -17.48 18.80 -5.17
C CYS A 9 -16.72 17.76 -4.33
N THR A 10 -17.04 16.48 -4.48
CA THR A 10 -16.35 15.38 -3.78
C THR A 10 -14.86 15.38 -4.13
N LEU A 11 -14.51 15.49 -5.42
CA LEU A 11 -13.12 15.58 -5.84
C LEU A 11 -12.41 16.85 -5.35
N ALA A 12 -13.10 17.99 -5.35
CA ALA A 12 -12.54 19.25 -4.85
C ALA A 12 -12.22 19.14 -3.35
N VAL A 13 -13.15 18.63 -2.54
CA VAL A 13 -12.96 18.39 -1.10
C VAL A 13 -11.84 17.38 -0.86
N ALA A 14 -11.83 16.27 -1.60
CA ALA A 14 -10.78 15.27 -1.55
C ALA A 14 -9.40 15.88 -1.83
N THR A 15 -9.30 16.74 -2.83
CA THR A 15 -8.05 17.41 -3.21
C THR A 15 -7.57 18.33 -2.10
N VAL A 16 -8.46 19.16 -1.54
CA VAL A 16 -8.14 20.04 -0.42
C VAL A 16 -7.67 19.22 0.79
N GLY A 17 -8.43 18.20 1.20
CA GLY A 17 -8.08 17.34 2.33
C GLY A 17 -6.74 16.62 2.16
N GLY A 18 -6.51 16.02 1.00
CA GLY A 18 -5.27 15.31 0.70
C GLY A 18 -4.05 16.22 0.65
N LEU A 19 -4.18 17.42 0.06
CA LEU A 19 -3.10 18.41 0.02
C LEU A 19 -2.81 19.00 1.42
N LEU A 20 -3.84 19.26 2.22
CA LEU A 20 -3.68 19.74 3.61
C LEU A 20 -2.94 18.69 4.46
N ALA A 21 -3.38 17.43 4.44
CA ALA A 21 -2.73 16.35 5.18
C ALA A 21 -1.27 16.14 4.75
N ARG A 22 -0.98 16.30 3.45
CA ARG A 22 0.39 16.27 2.93
C ARG A 22 1.22 17.45 3.45
N LYS A 23 0.63 18.65 3.55
CA LYS A 23 1.30 19.84 4.14
C LYS A 23 1.69 19.59 5.60
N PHE A 24 0.87 18.86 6.35
CA PHE A 24 1.17 18.44 7.73
C PHE A 24 2.14 17.25 7.83
N LYS A 25 2.70 16.78 6.71
CA LYS A 25 3.64 15.65 6.64
C LYS A 25 3.07 14.36 7.27
N LEU A 26 1.74 14.18 7.21
CA LEU A 26 1.11 12.94 7.67
C LEU A 26 1.55 11.77 6.77
N PRO A 27 1.93 10.61 7.35
CA PRO A 27 2.22 9.42 6.57
C PRO A 27 1.00 9.02 5.74
N ALA A 28 1.20 8.72 4.45
CA ALA A 28 0.10 8.51 3.50
C ALA A 28 -0.96 9.64 3.51
N GLY A 29 -0.55 10.88 3.78
CA GLY A 29 -1.45 12.00 3.99
C GLY A 29 -2.39 12.28 2.82
N ALA A 30 -1.97 12.05 1.57
CA ALA A 30 -2.82 12.29 0.41
C ALA A 30 -4.11 11.44 0.42
N ILE A 31 -4.02 10.15 0.74
CA ILE A 31 -5.18 9.24 0.80
C ILE A 31 -5.96 9.41 2.10
N LEU A 32 -5.28 9.53 3.25
CA LEU A 32 -5.96 9.68 4.53
C LEU A 32 -6.68 11.01 4.63
N GLY A 33 -6.03 12.10 4.22
CA GLY A 33 -6.61 13.44 4.21
C GLY A 33 -7.79 13.56 3.25
N SER A 34 -7.69 12.99 2.04
CA SER A 34 -8.80 13.01 1.10
C SER A 34 -9.98 12.17 1.60
N MET A 35 -9.71 11.00 2.19
CA MET A 35 -10.72 10.14 2.78
C MET A 35 -11.45 10.84 3.93
N VAL A 36 -10.73 11.38 4.91
CA VAL A 36 -11.34 12.09 6.05
C VAL A 36 -12.13 13.32 5.60
N ALA A 37 -11.60 14.11 4.66
CA ALA A 37 -12.31 15.28 4.14
C ALA A 37 -13.61 14.88 3.44
N VAL A 38 -13.59 13.83 2.62
CA VAL A 38 -14.80 13.34 1.94
C VAL A 38 -15.77 12.71 2.91
N ILE A 39 -15.33 12.00 3.95
CA ILE A 39 -16.20 11.51 5.03
C ILE A 39 -16.94 12.70 5.65
N ILE A 40 -16.23 13.74 6.09
CA ILE A 40 -16.84 14.92 6.72
C ILE A 40 -17.83 15.59 5.77
N PHE A 41 -17.46 15.77 4.50
CA PHE A 41 -18.35 16.34 3.49
C PHE A 41 -19.60 15.48 3.26
N ASN A 42 -19.44 14.16 3.18
CA ASN A 42 -20.56 13.25 2.97
C ASN A 42 -21.50 13.25 4.18
N LEU A 43 -20.98 13.25 5.40
CA LEU A 43 -21.78 13.31 6.63
C LEU A 43 -22.53 14.63 6.80
N THR A 44 -21.94 15.74 6.38
CA THR A 44 -22.53 17.07 6.55
C THR A 44 -23.52 17.44 5.45
N THR A 45 -23.32 16.93 4.23
CA THR A 45 -24.10 17.35 3.05
C THR A 45 -24.91 16.24 2.41
N GLY A 46 -24.56 14.97 2.64
CA GLY A 46 -25.12 13.83 1.90
C GLY A 46 -24.75 13.80 0.41
N TYR A 47 -23.81 14.62 -0.04
CA TYR A 47 -23.44 14.75 -1.45
C TYR A 47 -22.09 14.12 -1.80
N GLY A 48 -21.47 13.34 -0.90
CA GLY A 48 -20.24 12.62 -1.19
C GLY A 48 -20.50 11.46 -2.14
N VAL A 49 -20.12 11.61 -3.41
CA VAL A 49 -20.38 10.59 -4.44
C VAL A 49 -19.15 10.40 -5.33
N VAL A 50 -18.78 9.15 -5.56
CA VAL A 50 -17.85 8.75 -6.61
C VAL A 50 -18.51 7.63 -7.43
N PRO A 51 -18.75 7.84 -8.74
CA PRO A 51 -19.39 6.84 -9.60
C PRO A 51 -18.59 5.52 -9.65
N THR A 52 -19.28 4.39 -9.69
CA THR A 52 -18.66 3.04 -9.71
C THR A 52 -17.91 2.78 -11.02
N GLU A 53 -18.31 3.44 -12.10
CA GLU A 53 -17.66 3.44 -13.41
C GLU A 53 -16.24 4.02 -13.35
N PHE A 54 -15.89 4.73 -12.28
CA PHE A 54 -14.54 5.24 -12.05
C PHE A 54 -13.60 4.18 -11.46
N ARG A 55 -14.13 3.05 -10.94
CA ARG A 55 -13.33 1.98 -10.34
C ARG A 55 -12.27 1.41 -11.30
N PRO A 56 -12.59 1.03 -12.56
CA PRO A 56 -11.58 0.53 -13.49
C PRO A 56 -10.49 1.56 -13.82
N VAL A 57 -10.83 2.86 -13.83
CA VAL A 57 -9.86 3.94 -14.04
C VAL A 57 -8.87 3.98 -12.88
N LEU A 58 -9.36 3.96 -11.63
CA LEU A 58 -8.48 3.94 -10.45
C LEU A 58 -7.63 2.68 -10.37
N GLN A 59 -8.22 1.52 -10.68
CA GLN A 59 -7.51 0.25 -10.77
C GLN A 59 -6.41 0.27 -11.84
N THR A 60 -6.68 0.84 -13.02
CA THR A 60 -5.69 1.00 -14.10
C THR A 60 -4.52 1.88 -13.64
N LEU A 61 -4.80 3.00 -12.98
CA LEU A 61 -3.78 3.92 -12.50
C LEU A 61 -2.94 3.31 -11.36
N SER A 62 -3.58 2.59 -10.43
CA SER A 62 -2.92 1.80 -9.39
C SER A 62 -2.02 0.71 -9.99
N GLY A 63 -2.55 -0.07 -10.93
CA GLY A 63 -1.80 -1.12 -11.62
C GLY A 63 -0.59 -0.55 -12.34
N ALA A 64 -0.75 0.56 -13.06
CA ALA A 64 0.35 1.28 -13.69
C ALA A 64 1.40 1.75 -12.68
N LEU A 65 0.98 2.31 -11.54
CA LEU A 65 1.84 2.78 -10.44
C LEU A 65 2.65 1.63 -9.82
N VAL A 66 2.11 0.41 -9.79
CA VAL A 66 2.83 -0.77 -9.30
C VAL A 66 3.76 -1.30 -10.39
N GLY A 67 3.24 -1.51 -11.61
CA GLY A 67 3.98 -2.16 -12.69
C GLY A 67 5.17 -1.35 -13.21
N TYR A 68 5.09 -0.01 -13.28
CA TYR A 68 6.24 0.79 -13.71
C TYR A 68 7.44 0.71 -12.73
N ARG A 69 7.22 0.30 -11.48
CA ARG A 69 8.28 0.14 -10.48
C ARG A 69 9.04 -1.18 -10.63
N ILE A 70 8.48 -2.14 -11.36
CA ILE A 70 9.09 -3.43 -11.58
C ILE A 70 10.16 -3.29 -12.66
N THR A 71 11.39 -3.64 -12.31
CA THR A 71 12.55 -3.54 -13.17
C THR A 71 13.10 -4.91 -13.54
N LYS A 72 13.97 -4.95 -14.55
CA LYS A 72 14.73 -6.15 -14.92
C LYS A 72 15.53 -6.73 -13.76
N SER A 73 16.07 -5.87 -12.90
CA SER A 73 16.84 -6.30 -11.73
C SER A 73 15.98 -7.05 -10.72
N ASP A 74 14.72 -6.62 -10.53
CA ASP A 74 13.77 -7.31 -9.65
C ASP A 74 13.47 -8.71 -10.19
N VAL A 75 13.18 -8.84 -11.49
CA VAL A 75 12.83 -10.12 -12.14
C VAL A 75 14.00 -11.11 -12.12
N ILE A 76 15.22 -10.64 -12.39
CA ILE A 76 16.42 -11.50 -12.33
C ILE A 76 16.68 -11.94 -10.88
N GLY A 77 16.51 -11.02 -9.92
CA GLY A 77 16.68 -11.28 -8.49
C GLY A 77 15.71 -12.31 -7.93
N MET A 78 14.50 -12.45 -8.49
CA MET A 78 13.48 -13.41 -8.05
C MET A 78 14.01 -14.84 -7.96
N LYS A 79 14.87 -15.27 -8.90
CA LYS A 79 15.40 -16.65 -8.91
C LYS A 79 16.16 -17.00 -7.63
N THR A 80 16.87 -16.02 -7.07
CA THR A 80 17.64 -16.19 -5.83
C THR A 80 16.79 -16.07 -4.56
N LEU A 81 15.58 -15.55 -4.69
CA LEU A 81 14.65 -15.29 -3.59
C LEU A 81 13.37 -16.12 -3.66
N LEU A 82 13.34 -17.16 -4.50
CA LEU A 82 12.14 -17.96 -4.72
C LEU A 82 11.63 -18.62 -3.42
N LEU A 83 12.53 -19.24 -2.65
CA LEU A 83 12.17 -19.85 -1.37
C LEU A 83 11.68 -18.81 -0.33
N PRO A 84 12.41 -17.71 -0.06
CA PRO A 84 11.92 -16.59 0.75
C PRO A 84 10.54 -16.08 0.31
N ALA A 85 10.34 -15.87 -0.99
CA ALA A 85 9.09 -15.37 -1.56
C ALA A 85 7.94 -16.37 -1.36
N LEU A 86 8.18 -17.67 -1.56
CA LEU A 86 7.17 -18.70 -1.37
C LEU A 86 6.74 -18.78 0.10
N ILE A 87 7.69 -18.78 1.04
CA ILE A 87 7.40 -18.76 2.48
C ILE A 87 6.59 -17.51 2.84
N LEU A 88 7.00 -16.34 2.31
CA LEU A 88 6.33 -15.07 2.55
C LEU A 88 4.89 -15.08 2.04
N VAL A 89 4.68 -15.47 0.79
CA VAL A 89 3.36 -15.46 0.14
C VAL A 89 2.44 -16.51 0.75
N ALA A 90 2.92 -17.74 0.92
CA ALA A 90 2.13 -18.82 1.54
C ALA A 90 1.77 -18.48 3.00
N GLY A 91 2.74 -17.96 3.75
CA GLY A 91 2.52 -17.49 5.12
C GLY A 91 1.50 -16.35 5.19
N MET A 92 1.59 -15.38 4.28
CA MET A 92 0.64 -14.27 4.23
C MET A 92 -0.77 -14.72 3.84
N ILE A 93 -0.91 -15.66 2.90
CA ILE A 93 -2.22 -16.22 2.53
C ILE A 93 -2.83 -16.98 3.70
N ALA A 94 -2.09 -17.93 4.28
CA ALA A 94 -2.60 -18.74 5.39
C ALA A 94 -3.01 -17.86 6.58
N LEU A 95 -2.18 -16.90 6.95
CA LEU A 95 -2.44 -16.02 8.09
C LEU A 95 -3.52 -14.97 7.79
N ASN A 96 -3.64 -14.51 6.54
CA ASN A 96 -4.75 -13.66 6.13
C ASN A 96 -6.10 -14.37 6.30
N ILE A 97 -6.20 -15.64 5.89
CA ILE A 97 -7.43 -16.43 6.06
C ILE A 97 -7.74 -16.60 7.55
N VAL A 98 -6.75 -16.97 8.36
CA VAL A 98 -6.94 -17.13 9.82
C VAL A 98 -7.39 -15.82 10.48
N ILE A 99 -6.71 -14.70 10.21
CA ILE A 99 -7.10 -13.40 10.76
C ILE A 99 -8.49 -13.00 10.24
N GLY A 100 -8.77 -13.19 8.96
CA GLY A 100 -10.08 -12.90 8.37
C GLY A 100 -11.21 -13.67 9.04
N ILE A 101 -11.01 -14.96 9.32
CA ILE A 101 -11.96 -15.79 10.09
C ILE A 101 -12.16 -15.21 11.50
N ILE A 102 -11.08 -14.89 12.21
CA ILE A 102 -11.16 -14.33 13.57
C ILE A 102 -11.90 -12.99 13.56
N VAL A 103 -11.58 -12.12 12.60
CA VAL A 103 -12.20 -10.80 12.41
C VAL A 103 -13.69 -10.93 12.08
N HIS A 104 -14.07 -11.91 11.26
CA HIS A 104 -15.47 -12.22 10.94
C HIS A 104 -16.26 -12.56 12.20
N TYR A 105 -15.76 -13.49 13.03
CA TYR A 105 -16.44 -13.92 14.25
C TYR A 105 -16.47 -12.85 15.35
N ILE A 106 -15.37 -12.10 15.52
CA ILE A 106 -15.30 -11.06 16.57
C ILE A 106 -16.10 -9.82 16.16
N GLY A 107 -16.05 -9.44 14.88
CA GLY A 107 -16.63 -8.19 14.40
C GLY A 107 -18.06 -8.29 13.90
N GLY A 108 -18.58 -9.50 13.67
CA GLY A 108 -19.89 -9.69 13.04
C GLY A 108 -19.97 -9.06 11.63
N ILE A 109 -18.83 -8.81 10.99
CA ILE A 109 -18.76 -8.31 9.61
C ILE A 109 -18.76 -9.49 8.66
N ASP A 110 -19.29 -9.34 7.45
CA ASP A 110 -19.36 -10.43 6.48
C ASP A 110 -17.96 -10.98 6.15
N PHE A 111 -17.93 -12.26 5.77
CA PHE A 111 -16.68 -13.00 5.60
C PHE A 111 -15.78 -12.41 4.50
N ALA A 112 -16.37 -11.94 3.39
CA ALA A 112 -15.63 -11.31 2.31
C ALA A 112 -14.96 -10.01 2.78
N THR A 113 -15.72 -9.13 3.45
CA THR A 113 -15.19 -7.91 4.08
C THR A 113 -14.07 -8.22 5.07
N ALA A 114 -14.22 -9.24 5.92
CA ALA A 114 -13.20 -9.62 6.89
C ALA A 114 -11.90 -10.09 6.21
N LEU A 115 -12.00 -10.89 5.14
CA LEU A 115 -10.86 -11.36 4.37
C LEU A 115 -10.13 -10.20 3.68
N PHE A 116 -10.86 -9.34 2.96
CA PHE A 116 -10.29 -8.16 2.29
C PHE A 116 -9.71 -7.16 3.29
N ALA A 117 -10.40 -6.88 4.40
CA ALA A 117 -9.88 -6.01 5.45
C ALA A 117 -8.54 -6.55 6.01
N SER A 118 -8.43 -7.87 6.14
CA SER A 118 -7.23 -8.53 6.65
C SER A 118 -6.11 -8.66 5.60
N CYS A 119 -6.36 -8.36 4.33
CA CYS A 119 -5.38 -8.56 3.26
C CYS A 119 -4.17 -7.62 3.44
N PRO A 120 -2.93 -8.13 3.31
CA PRO A 120 -1.78 -7.26 3.12
C PRO A 120 -1.90 -6.56 1.76
N GLY A 121 -1.53 -5.28 1.67
CA GLY A 121 -1.54 -4.53 0.41
C GLY A 121 -1.97 -3.07 0.59
N GLY A 122 -2.11 -2.36 -0.53
CA GLY A 122 -2.48 -0.94 -0.53
C GLY A 122 -3.94 -0.72 -0.11
N VAL A 123 -4.19 0.33 0.68
CA VAL A 123 -5.55 0.73 1.11
C VAL A 123 -6.44 0.95 -0.11
N THR A 124 -5.94 1.68 -1.11
CA THR A 124 -6.61 1.93 -2.40
C THR A 124 -7.01 0.64 -3.10
N ASP A 125 -6.04 -0.24 -3.29
CA ASP A 125 -6.17 -1.37 -4.21
C ASP A 125 -7.14 -2.39 -3.62
N ILE A 126 -6.97 -2.70 -2.34
CA ILE A 126 -7.83 -3.66 -1.65
C ILE A 126 -9.26 -3.13 -1.53
N ALA A 127 -9.47 -1.83 -1.30
CA ALA A 127 -10.80 -1.26 -1.26
C ALA A 127 -11.50 -1.32 -2.63
N LEU A 128 -10.77 -1.08 -3.73
CA LEU A 128 -11.31 -1.21 -5.08
C LEU A 128 -11.64 -2.66 -5.44
N ILE A 129 -10.82 -3.62 -5.01
CA ILE A 129 -11.04 -5.05 -5.21
C ILE A 129 -12.25 -5.53 -4.38
N ALA A 130 -12.35 -5.08 -3.13
CA ALA A 130 -13.48 -5.36 -2.26
C ALA A 130 -14.80 -4.86 -2.87
N ASP A 131 -14.82 -3.64 -3.42
CA ASP A 131 -15.97 -3.07 -4.12
C ASP A 131 -16.39 -3.91 -5.33
N GLU A 132 -15.41 -4.40 -6.10
CA GLU A 132 -15.66 -5.24 -7.26
C GLU A 132 -16.24 -6.61 -6.88
N LEU A 133 -15.82 -7.17 -5.75
CA LEU A 133 -16.23 -8.48 -5.25
C LEU A 133 -17.39 -8.43 -4.25
N GLY A 134 -18.08 -7.30 -4.15
CA GLY A 134 -19.30 -7.15 -3.35
C GLY A 134 -19.09 -7.06 -1.84
N ALA A 135 -17.85 -6.86 -1.38
CA ALA A 135 -17.54 -6.64 0.03
C ALA A 135 -17.77 -5.17 0.43
N ASP A 136 -17.94 -4.94 1.74
CA ASP A 136 -18.14 -3.61 2.30
C ASP A 136 -16.85 -2.79 2.23
N THR A 137 -16.75 -2.01 1.17
CA THR A 137 -15.58 -1.18 0.85
C THR A 137 -15.31 -0.11 1.91
N ALA A 138 -16.35 0.38 2.59
CA ALA A 138 -16.20 1.37 3.63
C ALA A 138 -15.52 0.75 4.86
N LYS A 139 -15.98 -0.43 5.30
CA LYS A 139 -15.34 -1.21 6.38
C LYS A 139 -13.91 -1.57 6.01
N VAL A 140 -13.69 -2.15 4.82
CA VAL A 140 -12.35 -2.51 4.35
C VAL A 140 -11.43 -1.30 4.34
N GLY A 141 -11.84 -0.20 3.69
CA GLY A 141 -11.04 1.01 3.59
C GLY A 141 -10.68 1.62 4.95
N PHE A 142 -11.64 1.69 5.88
CA PHE A 142 -11.41 2.17 7.24
C PHE A 142 -10.40 1.29 7.99
N MET A 143 -10.63 -0.03 8.03
CA MET A 143 -9.75 -0.97 8.73
C MET A 143 -8.33 -0.94 8.15
N GLN A 144 -8.21 -0.88 6.82
CA GLN A 144 -6.94 -0.79 6.10
C GLN A 144 -6.20 0.54 6.38
N ALA A 145 -6.93 1.65 6.51
CA ALA A 145 -6.37 2.95 6.88
C ALA A 145 -5.85 2.97 8.33
N VAL A 146 -6.66 2.50 9.29
CA VAL A 146 -6.25 2.40 10.71
C VAL A 146 -5.06 1.45 10.84
N ARG A 147 -5.05 0.34 10.11
CA ARG A 147 -3.92 -0.59 10.05
C ARG A 147 -2.64 0.11 9.61
N LEU A 148 -2.68 0.85 8.50
CA LEU A 148 -1.50 1.56 7.99
C LEU A 148 -0.91 2.50 9.04
N LEU A 149 -1.75 3.31 9.69
CA LEU A 149 -1.33 4.21 10.75
C LEU A 149 -0.76 3.47 11.96
N SER A 150 -1.46 2.41 12.40
CA SER A 150 -1.04 1.63 13.57
C SER A 150 0.30 0.96 13.35
N LEU A 151 0.53 0.38 12.16
CA LEU A 151 1.80 -0.28 11.84
C LEU A 151 2.96 0.73 11.80
N LEU A 152 2.75 1.90 11.22
CA LEU A 152 3.75 2.97 11.20
C LEU A 152 4.13 3.45 12.61
N ALA A 153 3.19 3.43 13.55
CA ALA A 153 3.47 3.73 14.95
C ALA A 153 4.14 2.58 15.71
N VAL A 154 3.72 1.32 15.46
CA VAL A 154 4.15 0.16 16.25
C VAL A 154 5.51 -0.39 15.81
N TYR A 155 5.81 -0.46 14.51
CA TYR A 155 7.08 -1.04 14.04
C TYR A 155 8.33 -0.35 14.62
N PRO A 156 8.43 1.00 14.64
CA PRO A 156 9.58 1.67 15.25
C PRO A 156 9.80 1.29 16.72
N VAL A 157 8.71 1.18 17.50
CA VAL A 157 8.76 0.77 18.91
C VAL A 157 9.19 -0.69 19.03
N LEU A 158 8.62 -1.57 18.21
CA LEU A 158 8.93 -2.99 18.18
C LEU A 158 10.44 -3.22 17.95
N PHE A 159 11.02 -2.57 16.95
CA PHE A 159 12.46 -2.68 16.67
C PHE A 159 13.33 -2.05 17.75
N SER A 160 12.87 -0.97 18.40
CA SER A 160 13.57 -0.40 19.57
C SER A 160 13.68 -1.40 20.72
N ILE A 161 12.60 -2.13 21.01
CA ILE A 161 12.55 -3.13 22.08
C ILE A 161 13.45 -4.32 21.76
N ILE A 162 13.36 -4.85 20.54
CA ILE A 162 14.22 -5.95 20.07
C ILE A 162 15.69 -5.51 20.13
N GLY A 163 15.99 -4.28 19.70
CA GLY A 163 17.30 -3.61 19.80
C GLY A 163 17.91 -3.59 21.20
N LYS A 164 17.08 -3.36 22.23
CA LYS A 164 17.54 -3.28 23.63
C LYS A 164 17.80 -4.64 24.26
N LYS A 165 17.15 -5.71 23.81
CA LYS A 165 17.27 -7.07 24.39
C LYS A 165 18.55 -7.84 23.98
N GLY A 166 19.57 -7.16 23.45
CA GLY A 166 20.90 -7.75 23.27
C GLY A 166 21.08 -8.62 22.02
N LEU A 167 20.11 -8.63 21.10
CA LEU A 167 20.41 -9.00 19.72
C LEU A 167 21.39 -7.92 19.21
N ASN A 168 22.56 -8.28 18.67
CA ASN A 168 23.58 -7.37 18.09
C ASN A 168 22.99 -6.61 16.89
N LEU A 169 22.05 -5.74 17.16
CA LEU A 169 21.32 -4.93 16.20
C LEU A 169 22.09 -3.62 16.08
N PRO A 170 22.34 -3.13 14.86
CA PRO A 170 22.92 -1.81 14.62
C PRO A 170 22.19 -0.68 15.39
N TYR A 171 20.94 -0.91 15.85
CA TYR A 171 20.07 0.03 16.56
C TYR A 171 20.75 0.83 17.70
N ARG A 172 21.63 0.19 18.50
CA ARG A 172 22.32 0.87 19.60
C ARG A 172 23.39 1.85 19.10
N GLN A 173 24.06 1.51 18.01
CA GLN A 173 24.99 2.39 17.31
C GLN A 173 24.21 3.50 16.59
N LEU A 174 23.03 3.21 16.05
CA LEU A 174 22.14 4.14 15.35
C LEU A 174 21.57 5.24 16.26
N LYS A 175 21.18 4.96 17.50
CA LYS A 175 20.69 6.00 18.43
C LYS A 175 21.81 6.99 18.80
N ALA A 176 23.04 6.50 18.98
CA ALA A 176 24.23 7.34 19.22
C ALA A 176 24.61 8.15 17.96
N LYS A 177 24.55 7.53 16.77
CA LYS A 177 24.83 8.17 15.48
C LYS A 177 23.76 9.19 15.07
N LYS A 178 22.47 8.96 15.39
CA LYS A 178 21.37 9.92 15.20
C LYS A 178 21.40 11.06 16.22
N ALA A 179 21.80 10.80 17.47
CA ALA A 179 22.05 11.88 18.43
C ALA A 179 23.22 12.78 17.99
N GLY A 180 24.28 12.18 17.42
CA GLY A 180 25.40 12.91 16.82
C GLY A 180 25.01 13.65 15.52
N LYS A 181 24.29 12.99 14.60
CA LYS A 181 23.84 13.58 13.33
C LYS A 181 22.77 14.65 13.49
N ALA A 182 21.87 14.54 14.48
CA ALA A 182 20.91 15.60 14.78
C ALA A 182 21.61 16.85 15.32
N ALA A 183 22.60 16.67 16.21
CA ALA A 183 23.44 17.76 16.70
C ALA A 183 24.35 18.38 15.61
N GLN A 184 24.82 17.57 14.65
CA GLN A 184 25.60 18.04 13.49
C GLN A 184 24.73 18.69 12.41
N GLN A 185 23.52 18.18 12.13
CA GLN A 185 22.58 18.78 11.17
C GLN A 185 22.07 20.13 11.66
N GLU A 186 21.87 20.32 12.97
CA GLU A 186 21.55 21.66 13.52
C GLU A 186 22.72 22.65 13.36
N GLN A 187 23.97 22.18 13.26
CA GLN A 187 25.16 23.03 13.08
C GLN A 187 25.56 23.23 11.60
N GLU A 188 25.32 22.24 10.72
CA GLU A 188 25.62 22.32 9.28
C GLU A 188 24.52 23.03 8.48
N VAL A 189 23.24 23.01 8.91
CA VAL A 189 22.16 23.78 8.26
C VAL A 189 22.42 25.30 8.28
N PHE A 190 23.33 25.79 9.12
CA PHE A 190 23.72 27.21 9.18
C PHE A 190 25.01 27.55 8.43
N LYS A 191 25.74 26.57 7.86
CA LYS A 191 26.98 26.79 7.10
C LYS A 191 27.00 25.86 5.89
N GLU A 192 26.72 26.46 4.73
CA GLU A 192 26.92 25.88 3.38
C GLU A 192 25.96 24.75 2.97
N GLU A 193 24.78 25.12 2.48
CA GLU A 193 24.10 24.36 1.42
C GLU A 193 24.33 25.08 0.08
N GLU A 194 25.47 24.81 -0.56
CA GLU A 194 25.47 24.86 -2.03
C GLU A 194 25.01 23.47 -2.50
N PRO A 195 23.78 23.36 -3.05
CA PRO A 195 23.21 22.06 -3.37
C PRO A 195 24.05 21.38 -4.44
N ALA A 196 24.43 20.12 -4.19
CA ALA A 196 25.03 19.26 -5.19
C ALA A 196 24.20 19.34 -6.48
N ALA A 197 24.87 19.64 -7.61
CA ALA A 197 24.21 19.83 -8.89
C ALA A 197 23.26 18.64 -9.15
N PRO A 198 21.95 18.90 -9.37
CA PRO A 198 21.00 17.84 -9.63
C PRO A 198 21.48 17.03 -10.83
N ALA A 199 21.40 15.70 -10.74
CA ALA A 199 21.67 14.82 -11.87
C ALA A 199 20.97 15.39 -13.12
N PRO A 200 21.64 15.48 -14.28
CA PRO A 200 21.12 16.21 -15.42
C PRO A 200 19.69 15.76 -15.72
N GLU A 201 18.75 16.70 -15.59
CA GLU A 201 17.35 16.38 -15.78
C GLU A 201 17.15 15.85 -17.20
N GLU A 202 16.58 14.64 -17.32
CA GLU A 202 16.22 14.12 -18.63
C GLU A 202 15.39 15.15 -19.40
N PRO A 203 15.67 15.34 -20.71
CA PRO A 203 14.98 16.34 -21.50
C PRO A 203 13.47 16.19 -21.38
N ALA A 204 12.74 17.29 -21.21
CA ALA A 204 11.31 17.28 -20.94
C ALA A 204 10.52 16.41 -21.95
N LYS A 205 10.92 16.45 -23.23
CA LYS A 205 10.31 15.65 -24.30
C LYS A 205 10.38 14.14 -24.06
N THR A 206 11.52 13.61 -23.58
CA THR A 206 11.65 12.18 -23.26
C THR A 206 10.87 11.81 -22.01
N ARG A 207 10.77 12.72 -21.03
CA ARG A 207 9.97 12.54 -19.82
C ARG A 207 8.47 12.43 -20.11
N TYR A 208 7.91 13.38 -20.88
CA TYR A 208 6.48 13.34 -21.25
C TYR A 208 6.15 12.17 -22.18
N ALA A 209 7.06 11.81 -23.10
CA ALA A 209 6.89 10.62 -23.92
C ALA A 209 6.81 9.35 -23.04
N GLY A 210 7.63 9.24 -21.99
CA GLY A 210 7.57 8.15 -21.03
C GLY A 210 6.24 8.09 -20.25
N TYR A 211 5.65 9.24 -19.91
CA TYR A 211 4.34 9.29 -19.26
C TYR A 211 3.22 8.79 -20.18
N ILE A 212 3.16 9.33 -21.41
CA ILE A 212 2.17 8.92 -22.41
C ILE A 212 2.29 7.42 -22.67
N LEU A 213 3.52 6.93 -22.86
CA LEU A 213 3.79 5.52 -23.08
C LEU A 213 3.29 4.65 -21.91
N THR A 214 3.54 5.07 -20.68
CA THR A 214 3.10 4.34 -19.47
C THR A 214 1.59 4.24 -19.40
N PHE A 215 0.87 5.36 -19.59
CA PHE A 215 -0.59 5.36 -19.55
C PHE A 215 -1.21 4.58 -20.72
N SER A 216 -0.65 4.68 -21.93
CA SER A 216 -1.12 3.92 -23.09
C SER A 216 -0.99 2.41 -22.87
N ILE A 217 0.16 1.96 -22.36
CA ILE A 217 0.38 0.53 -22.05
C ILE A 217 -0.52 0.08 -20.91
N ALA A 218 -0.69 0.91 -19.87
CA ALA A 218 -1.58 0.61 -18.76
C ALA A 218 -3.03 0.45 -19.21
N ILE A 219 -3.53 1.35 -20.06
CA ILE A 219 -4.89 1.27 -20.61
C ILE A 219 -5.05 0.02 -21.47
N ALA A 220 -4.10 -0.26 -22.37
CA ALA A 220 -4.14 -1.47 -23.18
C ALA A 220 -4.16 -2.75 -22.32
N GLY A 221 -3.29 -2.81 -21.30
CA GLY A 221 -3.26 -3.89 -20.33
C GLY A 221 -4.56 -4.02 -19.54
N ALA A 222 -5.12 -2.91 -19.06
CA ALA A 222 -6.37 -2.90 -18.32
C ALA A 222 -7.55 -3.39 -19.17
N LEU A 223 -7.65 -2.97 -20.43
CA LEU A 223 -8.69 -3.43 -21.35
C LEU A 223 -8.59 -4.94 -21.59
N LEU A 224 -7.37 -5.48 -21.79
CA LEU A 224 -7.15 -6.92 -21.90
C LEU A 224 -7.51 -7.65 -20.60
N GLY A 225 -7.17 -7.08 -19.45
CA GLY A 225 -7.49 -7.64 -18.15
C GLY A 225 -9.00 -7.67 -17.88
N LEU A 226 -9.72 -6.60 -18.21
CA LEU A 226 -11.18 -6.56 -18.16
C LEU A 226 -11.80 -7.60 -19.10
N TRP A 227 -11.24 -7.78 -20.29
CA TRP A 227 -11.70 -8.78 -21.25
C TRP A 227 -11.47 -10.22 -20.77
N SER A 228 -10.44 -10.47 -19.96
CA SER A 228 -10.13 -11.80 -19.42
C SER A 228 -11.13 -12.32 -18.39
N GLY A 229 -12.00 -11.46 -17.83
CA GLY A 229 -12.97 -11.84 -16.81
C GLY A 229 -12.37 -12.17 -15.44
N ILE A 230 -11.06 -11.93 -15.23
CA ILE A 230 -10.39 -12.12 -13.94
C ILE A 230 -10.78 -10.99 -12.99
N SER A 231 -11.03 -11.33 -11.72
CA SER A 231 -11.26 -10.35 -10.64
C SER A 231 -10.13 -9.34 -10.55
N ALA A 232 -10.46 -8.05 -10.47
CA ALA A 232 -9.51 -6.94 -10.52
C ALA A 232 -8.73 -6.87 -11.85
N GLY A 233 -9.36 -7.30 -12.95
CA GLY A 233 -8.75 -7.41 -14.27
C GLY A 233 -8.08 -6.13 -14.75
N ALA A 234 -8.69 -4.95 -14.53
CA ALA A 234 -8.08 -3.68 -14.91
C ALA A 234 -6.75 -3.42 -14.16
N LEU A 235 -6.71 -3.70 -12.86
CA LEU A 235 -5.51 -3.54 -12.02
C LEU A 235 -4.41 -4.52 -12.44
N ILE A 236 -4.76 -5.81 -12.51
CA ILE A 236 -3.84 -6.89 -12.86
C ILE A 236 -3.29 -6.68 -14.26
N GLY A 237 -4.17 -6.42 -15.24
CA GLY A 237 -3.79 -6.18 -16.63
C GLY A 237 -2.88 -4.98 -16.80
N ALA A 238 -3.20 -3.83 -16.19
CA ALA A 238 -2.34 -2.64 -16.23
C ALA A 238 -0.97 -2.90 -15.57
N MET A 239 -0.95 -3.58 -14.42
CA MET A 239 0.26 -3.93 -13.70
C MET A 239 1.18 -4.82 -14.53
N PHE A 240 0.67 -5.92 -15.09
CA PHE A 240 1.49 -6.85 -15.87
C PHE A 240 1.94 -6.25 -17.20
N ALA A 241 1.09 -5.49 -17.90
CA ALA A 241 1.47 -4.84 -19.15
C ALA A 241 2.61 -3.82 -18.93
N THR A 242 2.46 -2.95 -17.92
CA THR A 242 3.49 -1.94 -17.61
C THR A 242 4.76 -2.59 -17.04
N ALA A 243 4.63 -3.62 -16.19
CA ALA A 243 5.77 -4.35 -15.66
C ALA A 243 6.57 -5.08 -16.74
N ALA A 244 5.90 -5.81 -17.63
CA ALA A 244 6.54 -6.51 -18.74
C ALA A 244 7.29 -5.51 -19.62
N PHE A 245 6.62 -4.45 -20.06
CA PHE A 245 7.24 -3.45 -20.92
C PHE A 245 8.42 -2.74 -20.24
N ASN A 246 8.29 -2.36 -18.96
CA ASN A 246 9.36 -1.69 -18.23
C ASN A 246 10.55 -2.62 -17.96
N THR A 247 10.31 -3.92 -17.74
CA THR A 247 11.35 -4.93 -17.57
C THR A 247 12.24 -5.06 -18.81
N PHE A 248 11.67 -4.95 -20.01
CA PHE A 248 12.43 -5.04 -21.26
C PHE A 248 13.08 -3.72 -21.67
N THR A 249 12.39 -2.59 -21.45
CA THR A 249 12.79 -1.31 -22.04
C THR A 249 13.40 -0.33 -21.04
N GLY A 250 13.00 -0.37 -19.76
CA GLY A 250 13.33 0.63 -18.75
C GLY A 250 12.84 2.05 -19.09
N ARG A 251 11.90 2.19 -20.04
CA ARG A 251 11.47 3.49 -20.58
C ARG A 251 10.23 4.08 -19.90
N LEU A 252 9.55 3.32 -19.03
CA LEU A 252 8.35 3.82 -18.39
C LEU A 252 8.69 4.83 -17.30
N ARG A 253 7.85 5.85 -17.19
CA ARG A 253 7.98 6.94 -16.23
C ARG A 253 6.60 7.20 -15.65
N PHE A 254 6.53 7.51 -14.35
CA PHE A 254 5.29 7.88 -13.70
C PHE A 254 5.45 9.26 -13.04
N PRO A 255 4.57 10.24 -13.29
CA PRO A 255 4.71 11.56 -12.68
C PRO A 255 4.49 11.49 -11.16
N ASN A 256 5.38 12.08 -10.37
CA ASN A 256 5.18 12.20 -8.92
C ASN A 256 3.82 12.84 -8.54
N PRO A 257 3.33 13.89 -9.23
CA PRO A 257 1.98 14.43 -8.98
C PRO A 257 0.87 13.41 -9.26
N ALA A 258 1.02 12.55 -10.27
CA ALA A 258 0.01 11.53 -10.59
C ALA A 258 -0.16 10.52 -9.46
N ARG A 259 0.92 10.17 -8.73
CA ARG A 259 0.81 9.29 -7.55
C ARG A 259 -0.10 9.90 -6.49
N VAL A 260 0.05 11.21 -6.26
CA VAL A 260 -0.78 11.95 -5.30
C VAL A 260 -2.23 12.01 -5.76
N ILE A 261 -2.47 12.23 -7.06
CA ILE A 261 -3.81 12.21 -7.65
C ILE A 261 -4.48 10.85 -7.45
N VAL A 262 -3.78 9.74 -7.74
CA VAL A 262 -4.31 8.38 -7.52
C VAL A 262 -4.70 8.17 -6.06
N GLN A 263 -3.85 8.58 -5.13
CA GLN A 263 -4.14 8.49 -3.68
C GLN A 263 -5.32 9.35 -3.26
N ILE A 264 -5.44 10.58 -3.79
CA ILE A 264 -6.56 11.48 -3.51
C ILE A 264 -7.87 10.87 -4.01
N CYS A 265 -7.92 10.44 -5.28
CA CYS A 265 -9.11 9.85 -5.88
C CYS A 265 -9.51 8.55 -5.19
N ALA A 266 -8.54 7.74 -4.78
CA ALA A 266 -8.80 6.54 -4.00
C ALA A 266 -9.41 6.86 -2.63
N GLY A 267 -8.86 7.82 -1.89
CA GLY A 267 -9.42 8.24 -0.62
C GLY A 267 -10.82 8.86 -0.78
N ALA A 268 -11.07 9.58 -1.89
CA ALA A 268 -12.41 10.06 -2.23
C ALA A 268 -13.38 8.90 -2.46
N PHE A 269 -12.95 7.87 -3.20
CA PHE A 269 -13.75 6.69 -3.49
C PHE A 269 -14.14 5.92 -2.21
N VAL A 270 -13.20 5.76 -1.28
CA VAL A 270 -13.48 5.13 0.02
C VAL A 270 -14.35 6.04 0.89
N GLY A 271 -13.98 7.32 1.01
CA GLY A 271 -14.69 8.28 1.87
C GLY A 271 -16.13 8.52 1.44
N ALA A 272 -16.43 8.50 0.14
CA ALA A 272 -17.80 8.66 -0.37
C ALA A 272 -18.72 7.49 0.02
N ARG A 273 -18.15 6.31 0.33
CA ARG A 273 -18.91 5.13 0.80
C ARG A 273 -19.12 5.13 2.31
N MET A 274 -18.49 6.05 3.04
CA MET A 274 -18.66 6.19 4.48
C MET A 274 -19.81 7.17 4.77
N GLY A 275 -21.02 6.62 4.87
CA GLY A 275 -22.23 7.36 5.25
C GLY A 275 -22.46 7.43 6.77
N PRO A 276 -23.53 8.11 7.21
CA PRO A 276 -23.87 8.28 8.64
C PRO A 276 -24.02 6.95 9.39
N ASP A 277 -24.70 5.96 8.80
CA ASP A 277 -24.94 4.65 9.42
C ASP A 277 -23.62 3.88 9.66
N MET A 278 -22.69 3.99 8.71
CA MET A 278 -21.36 3.40 8.82
C MET A 278 -20.54 4.10 9.91
N VAL A 279 -20.65 5.42 10.03
CA VAL A 279 -19.93 6.19 11.06
C VAL A 279 -20.45 5.86 12.46
N ALA A 280 -21.76 5.65 12.62
CA ALA A 280 -22.35 5.19 13.87
C ALA A 280 -21.84 3.81 14.31
N THR A 281 -21.43 2.96 13.37
CA THR A 281 -20.93 1.60 13.64
C THR A 281 -19.40 1.51 13.70
N LEU A 282 -18.66 2.60 13.48
CA LEU A 282 -17.19 2.61 13.56
C LEU A 282 -16.64 2.12 14.89
N GLY A 283 -17.31 2.45 16.00
CA GLY A 283 -16.92 1.99 17.33
C GLY A 283 -16.88 0.46 17.44
N GLN A 284 -17.77 -0.23 16.72
CA GLN A 284 -17.83 -1.70 16.68
C GLN A 284 -16.67 -2.29 15.87
N LEU A 285 -16.14 -1.55 14.89
CA LEU A 285 -15.00 -1.98 14.08
C LEU A 285 -13.64 -1.79 14.77
N LEU A 286 -13.57 -1.06 15.88
CA LEU A 286 -12.31 -0.84 16.60
C LEU A 286 -11.70 -2.15 17.11
N LEU A 287 -12.50 -3.01 17.74
CA LEU A 287 -12.02 -4.28 18.27
C LEU A 287 -11.54 -5.23 17.13
N PRO A 288 -12.33 -5.48 16.06
CA PRO A 288 -11.87 -6.26 14.91
C PRO A 288 -10.61 -5.69 14.25
N THR A 289 -10.53 -4.36 14.15
CA THR A 289 -9.34 -3.69 13.59
C THR A 289 -8.11 -3.89 14.47
N LEU A 290 -8.26 -3.80 15.79
CA LEU A 290 -7.17 -4.04 16.73
C LEU A 290 -6.70 -5.49 16.67
N VAL A 291 -7.62 -6.45 16.65
CA VAL A 291 -7.29 -7.88 16.50
C VAL A 291 -6.57 -8.13 15.18
N MET A 292 -7.03 -7.51 14.09
CA MET A 292 -6.36 -7.58 12.79
C MET A 292 -4.95 -6.99 12.84
N VAL A 293 -4.75 -5.81 13.44
CA VAL A 293 -3.43 -5.17 13.56
C VAL A 293 -2.47 -6.02 14.38
N VAL A 294 -2.89 -6.48 15.56
CA VAL A 294 -2.08 -7.35 16.43
C VAL A 294 -1.78 -8.67 15.73
N GLY A 295 -2.79 -9.28 15.11
CA GLY A 295 -2.65 -10.49 14.32
C GLY A 295 -1.61 -10.32 13.21
N MET A 296 -1.70 -9.25 12.42
CA MET A 296 -0.75 -8.98 11.33
C MET A 296 0.69 -8.77 11.84
N ILE A 297 0.87 -8.11 12.98
CA ILE A 297 2.20 -7.95 13.58
C ILE A 297 2.76 -9.31 14.00
N LEU A 298 1.99 -10.10 14.75
CA LEU A 298 2.39 -11.45 15.19
C LEU A 298 2.70 -12.35 13.99
N CYS A 299 1.89 -12.25 12.94
CA CYS A 299 2.08 -12.98 11.69
C CYS A 299 3.36 -12.56 10.97
N SER A 300 3.63 -11.25 10.87
CA SER A 300 4.87 -10.75 10.28
C SER A 300 6.11 -11.22 11.04
N LEU A 301 6.02 -11.30 12.38
CA LEU A 301 7.09 -11.84 13.22
C LEU A 301 7.25 -13.34 13.03
N ALA A 302 6.16 -14.11 12.97
CA ALA A 302 6.20 -15.55 12.76
C ALA A 302 6.81 -15.91 11.40
N ILE A 303 6.35 -15.29 10.31
CA ILE A 303 6.93 -15.49 8.97
C ILE A 303 8.39 -15.04 8.96
N GLY A 304 8.71 -13.90 9.57
CA GLY A 304 10.09 -13.41 9.68
C GLY A 304 11.03 -14.37 10.40
N LEU A 305 10.55 -15.04 11.46
CA LEU A 305 11.32 -16.08 12.17
C LEU A 305 11.53 -17.33 11.32
N ILE A 306 10.51 -17.75 10.58
CA ILE A 306 10.61 -18.88 9.63
C ILE A 306 11.63 -18.53 8.54
N MET A 307 11.55 -17.34 7.95
CA MET A 307 12.50 -16.88 6.93
C MET A 307 13.93 -16.77 7.49
N TYR A 308 14.11 -16.27 8.72
CA TYR A 308 15.41 -16.26 9.38
C TYR A 308 16.01 -17.67 9.50
N ARG A 309 15.19 -18.66 9.86
CA ARG A 309 15.65 -20.04 10.03
C ARG A 309 15.94 -20.75 8.70
N PHE A 310 15.11 -20.57 7.69
CA PHE A 310 15.14 -21.37 6.46
C PHE A 310 15.81 -20.68 5.27
N CYS A 311 15.98 -19.36 5.29
CA CYS A 311 16.46 -18.59 4.13
C CYS A 311 17.85 -17.96 4.32
N GLY A 312 18.51 -18.16 5.47
CA GLY A 312 19.84 -17.59 5.74
C GLY A 312 19.87 -16.05 5.73
N MET A 313 18.72 -15.41 5.84
CA MET A 313 18.58 -13.95 5.93
C MET A 313 18.92 -13.48 7.34
N ASN A 314 19.40 -12.25 7.50
CA ASN A 314 19.58 -11.69 8.83
C ASN A 314 18.21 -11.42 9.49
N PHE A 315 18.15 -11.45 10.82
CA PHE A 315 16.90 -11.38 11.57
C PHE A 315 16.07 -10.13 11.25
N ILE A 316 16.72 -8.96 11.15
CA ILE A 316 16.04 -7.70 10.82
C ILE A 316 15.45 -7.76 9.41
N SER A 317 16.23 -8.16 8.41
CA SER A 317 15.78 -8.22 7.02
C SER A 317 14.63 -9.18 6.88
N SER A 318 14.66 -10.33 7.57
CA SER A 318 13.56 -11.29 7.55
C SER A 318 12.25 -10.69 8.08
N ILE A 319 12.28 -10.03 9.24
CA ILE A 319 11.09 -9.38 9.80
C ILE A 319 10.66 -8.20 8.91
N MET A 320 11.60 -7.41 8.40
CA MET A 320 11.30 -6.28 7.54
C MET A 320 10.64 -6.68 6.24
N SER A 321 11.15 -7.73 5.58
CA SER A 321 10.54 -8.29 4.39
C SER A 321 9.10 -8.76 4.61
N CYS A 322 8.78 -9.18 5.85
CA CYS A 322 7.44 -9.63 6.23
C CYS A 322 6.51 -8.49 6.68
N ALA A 323 7.06 -7.35 7.09
CA ALA A 323 6.29 -6.25 7.65
C ALA A 323 5.28 -5.68 6.63
N PRO A 324 3.96 -5.72 6.90
CA PRO A 324 2.98 -4.95 6.14
C PRO A 324 3.32 -3.44 6.17
N GLY A 325 3.39 -2.84 4.99
CA GLY A 325 3.81 -1.46 4.82
C GLY A 325 4.04 -1.12 3.35
N GLY A 326 4.01 0.18 3.03
CA GLY A 326 4.36 0.67 1.69
C GLY A 326 5.84 0.48 1.39
N LEU A 327 6.17 0.20 0.12
CA LEU A 327 7.55 -0.09 -0.30
C LEU A 327 8.51 1.06 0.07
N THR A 328 8.09 2.31 -0.11
CA THR A 328 8.94 3.48 0.16
C THR A 328 9.25 3.61 1.65
N GLU A 329 8.25 3.47 2.51
CA GLU A 329 8.36 3.60 3.95
C GLU A 329 9.22 2.49 4.54
N MET A 330 9.03 1.25 4.06
CA MET A 330 9.80 0.11 4.53
C MET A 330 11.26 0.16 4.06
N ILE A 331 11.55 0.71 2.87
CA ILE A 331 12.95 0.89 2.41
C ILE A 331 13.67 1.95 3.25
N VAL A 332 13.05 3.10 3.50
CA VAL A 332 13.65 4.14 4.37
C VAL A 332 13.93 3.56 5.76
N PHE A 333 12.99 2.76 6.28
CA PHE A 333 13.15 2.14 7.59
C PHE A 333 14.20 1.01 7.58
N ALA A 334 14.28 0.23 6.50
CA ALA A 334 15.31 -0.79 6.28
C ALA A 334 16.70 -0.17 6.17
N GLU A 335 16.82 1.00 5.54
CA GLU A 335 18.05 1.76 5.40
C GLU A 335 18.48 2.30 6.76
N ASP A 336 17.52 2.84 7.52
CA ASP A 336 17.69 3.25 8.91
C ASP A 336 18.17 2.11 9.82
N LEU A 337 17.83 0.85 9.50
CA LEU A 337 18.24 -0.33 10.25
C LEU A 337 19.50 -1.02 9.69
N GLU A 338 20.14 -0.43 8.68
CA GLU A 338 21.31 -0.98 7.96
C GLU A 338 21.11 -2.46 7.57
N CYS A 339 19.90 -2.83 7.16
CA CYS A 339 19.59 -4.20 6.76
C CYS A 339 19.86 -4.44 5.27
N ASP A 340 19.63 -5.67 4.78
CA ASP A 340 19.87 -6.05 3.38
C ASP A 340 18.79 -5.41 2.48
N LEU A 341 19.00 -4.13 2.15
CA LEU A 341 18.08 -3.29 1.40
C LEU A 341 17.64 -3.93 0.08
N PRO A 342 18.55 -4.45 -0.77
CA PRO A 342 18.14 -5.12 -2.01
C PRO A 342 17.19 -6.29 -1.76
N ARG A 343 17.49 -7.17 -0.80
CA ARG A 343 16.62 -8.33 -0.51
C ARG A 343 15.27 -7.91 0.04
N VAL A 344 15.24 -6.94 0.96
CA VAL A 344 14.00 -6.43 1.54
C VAL A 344 13.13 -5.77 0.47
N ALA A 345 13.71 -4.92 -0.38
CA ALA A 345 13.00 -4.28 -1.48
C ALA A 345 12.45 -5.30 -2.47
N MET A 346 13.26 -6.28 -2.89
CA MET A 346 12.82 -7.34 -3.80
C MET A 346 11.68 -8.18 -3.22
N LEU A 347 11.76 -8.57 -1.93
CA LEU A 347 10.70 -9.35 -1.29
C LEU A 347 9.40 -8.56 -1.15
N HIS A 348 9.46 -7.25 -0.87
CA HIS A 348 8.28 -6.41 -0.90
C HIS A 348 7.69 -6.28 -2.31
N THR A 349 8.52 -6.15 -3.35
CA THR A 349 8.06 -6.12 -4.75
C THR A 349 7.38 -7.44 -5.12
N ILE A 350 8.03 -8.58 -4.85
CA ILE A 350 7.45 -9.91 -5.11
C ILE A 350 6.14 -10.08 -4.35
N ARG A 351 6.11 -9.70 -3.06
CA ARG A 351 4.90 -9.75 -2.25
C ARG A 351 3.77 -8.96 -2.89
N VAL A 352 4.00 -7.70 -3.27
CA VAL A 352 2.95 -6.85 -3.86
C VAL A 352 2.39 -7.48 -5.13
N VAL A 353 3.26 -7.96 -6.02
CA VAL A 353 2.85 -8.61 -7.29
C VAL A 353 2.05 -9.89 -7.03
N MET A 354 2.58 -10.77 -6.18
CA MET A 354 1.96 -12.05 -5.88
C MET A 354 0.63 -11.87 -5.14
N VAL A 355 0.56 -10.95 -4.18
CA VAL A 355 -0.66 -10.65 -3.43
C VAL A 355 -1.73 -10.04 -4.34
N PHE A 356 -1.39 -9.09 -5.20
CA PHE A 356 -2.37 -8.49 -6.13
C PHE A 356 -2.82 -9.44 -7.23
N THR A 357 -2.06 -10.47 -7.55
CA THR A 357 -2.46 -11.48 -8.54
C THR A 357 -3.27 -12.61 -7.89
N LEU A 358 -2.82 -13.11 -6.73
CA LEU A 358 -3.41 -14.29 -6.09
C LEU A 358 -4.58 -13.96 -5.17
N MET A 359 -4.55 -12.84 -4.42
CA MET A 359 -5.64 -12.57 -3.46
C MET A 359 -6.98 -12.30 -4.13
N PRO A 360 -7.12 -11.47 -5.18
CA PRO A 360 -8.42 -11.23 -5.78
C PRO A 360 -9.06 -12.50 -6.34
N THR A 361 -8.25 -13.38 -6.92
CA THR A 361 -8.70 -14.66 -7.48
C THR A 361 -9.05 -15.64 -6.37
N LEU A 362 -8.15 -15.86 -5.41
CA LEU A 362 -8.38 -16.76 -4.28
C LEU A 362 -9.59 -16.33 -3.44
N LEU A 363 -9.64 -15.04 -3.05
CA LEU A 363 -10.72 -14.53 -2.21
C LEU A 363 -12.04 -14.44 -2.96
N GLY A 364 -12.02 -14.09 -4.25
CA GLY A 364 -13.22 -14.14 -5.09
C GLY A 364 -13.80 -15.54 -5.18
N SER A 365 -12.96 -16.56 -5.40
CA SER A 365 -13.40 -17.96 -5.43
C SER A 365 -13.88 -18.46 -4.06
N LEU A 366 -13.17 -18.10 -2.97
CA LEU A 366 -13.56 -18.45 -1.60
C LEU A 366 -14.90 -17.81 -1.20
N ALA A 367 -15.09 -16.53 -1.53
CA ALA A 367 -16.34 -15.83 -1.28
C ALA A 367 -17.51 -16.49 -2.04
N ALA A 368 -17.32 -16.79 -3.33
CA ALA A 368 -18.33 -17.46 -4.16
C ALA A 368 -18.68 -18.88 -3.70
N MET A 369 -17.79 -19.59 -3.00
CA MET A 369 -18.09 -20.90 -2.42
C MET A 369 -18.89 -20.83 -1.11
N LEU A 370 -18.89 -19.67 -0.43
CA LEU A 370 -19.44 -19.50 0.91
C LEU A 370 -20.72 -18.64 0.95
N THR A 371 -21.10 -18.05 -0.19
CA THR A 371 -22.39 -17.38 -0.45
C THR A 371 -23.25 -18.25 -1.34
#